data_AF-A0A7Z9G561-F1
#
_entry.id   AF-A0A7Z9G561-F1
#
_cell.length_a   1.000
_cell.length_b   1.000
_cell.length_c   1.000
_cell.angle_alpha   90.00
_cell.angle_beta   90.00
_cell.angle_gamma   90.00
#
_symmetry.space_group_name_H-M   'P 1'
#
loop_
_entity.id
_entity.type
_entity.pdbx_description
1 polymer ?
#
loop_
_entity_poly.entity_id
_entity_poly.type
_entity_poly.pdbx_seq_one_letter_code
_entity_poly.pdbx_strand_id
1 'polypeptide(L)'
;MHKTIPLSLLLEQHSQTESTRNQDFVRGFCHWLHERAEYLRLPMLEEIGLSDVVLSFQMKKDVTLVITGASKLDIPGEFTISIHERDFPRVNIELSSEKFTQPYEICTLDYLFSGRTVRITEGEGAGQNGTLVVAATIGGTQQNRIRLTDGSIVTVDGDRLEWV
;
A
#
# COMPACT_ATOMS: atom_id res chain seq x y z
N MET A 1 24.56 -11.02 -1.20
CA MET A 1 24.58 -10.66 -2.65
C MET A 1 23.51 -9.61 -2.87
N HIS A 2 23.86 -8.47 -3.46
CA HIS A 2 22.90 -7.42 -3.78
C HIS A 2 22.46 -7.56 -5.23
N LYS A 3 21.16 -7.50 -5.47
CA LYS A 3 20.58 -7.53 -6.82
C LYS A 3 19.67 -6.33 -6.99
N THR A 4 20.01 -5.46 -7.93
CA THR A 4 19.17 -4.31 -8.30
C THR A 4 18.29 -4.70 -9.48
N ILE A 5 16.99 -4.44 -9.37
CA ILE A 5 15.99 -4.77 -10.39
C ILE A 5 15.02 -3.59 -10.55
N PRO A 6 14.69 -3.19 -11.79
CA PRO A 6 13.59 -2.24 -12.00
C PRO A 6 12.27 -2.79 -11.47
N LEU A 7 11.47 -1.93 -10.83
CA LEU A 7 10.15 -2.28 -10.31
C LEU A 7 9.25 -2.84 -11.42
N SER A 8 9.37 -2.34 -12.65
CA SER A 8 8.61 -2.88 -13.79
C SER A 8 8.91 -4.34 -14.07
N LEU A 9 10.19 -4.74 -14.01
CA LEU A 9 10.58 -6.13 -14.24
C LEU A 9 10.13 -7.04 -13.09
N LEU A 10 10.14 -6.51 -11.86
CA LEU A 10 9.65 -7.25 -10.69
C LEU A 10 8.13 -7.47 -10.77
N LEU A 11 7.39 -6.44 -11.18
CA LEU A 11 5.95 -6.51 -11.43
C LEU A 11 5.64 -7.52 -12.55
N GLU A 12 6.41 -7.51 -13.64
CA GLU A 12 6.28 -8.46 -14.75
C GLU A 12 6.53 -9.91 -14.30
N GLN A 13 7.61 -10.15 -13.54
CA GLN A 13 7.92 -11.48 -13.00
C GLN A 13 6.80 -12.00 -12.11
N HIS A 14 6.19 -11.14 -11.29
CA HIS A 14 5.03 -11.51 -10.49
C HIS A 14 3.79 -11.76 -11.35
N SER A 15 3.61 -11.03 -12.45
CA SER A 15 2.45 -11.23 -13.33
C SER A 15 2.49 -12.55 -14.11
N GLN A 16 3.64 -13.22 -14.22
CA GLN A 16 3.71 -14.52 -14.89
C GLN A 16 2.92 -15.63 -14.16
N THR A 17 2.57 -15.42 -12.89
CA THR A 17 1.74 -16.36 -12.11
C THR A 17 0.25 -16.05 -12.15
N GLU A 18 -0.16 -14.90 -12.70
CA GLU A 18 -1.56 -14.46 -12.72
C GLU A 18 -2.00 -13.99 -14.11
N SER A 19 -3.18 -14.44 -14.55
CA SER A 19 -3.64 -14.22 -15.93
C SER A 19 -4.12 -12.79 -16.21
N THR A 20 -4.39 -11.96 -15.20
CA THR A 20 -4.93 -10.60 -15.36
C THR A 20 -4.35 -9.65 -14.31
N ARG A 21 -3.81 -8.50 -14.74
CA ARG A 21 -3.42 -7.41 -13.82
C ARG A 21 -4.67 -6.70 -13.29
N ASN A 22 -5.12 -7.09 -12.11
CA ASN A 22 -6.27 -6.51 -11.40
C ASN A 22 -5.89 -6.13 -9.96
N GLN A 23 -6.87 -5.79 -9.13
CA GLN A 23 -6.65 -5.44 -7.72
C GLN A 23 -6.04 -6.60 -6.92
N ASP A 24 -6.44 -7.84 -7.21
CA ASP A 24 -5.93 -9.03 -6.52
C ASP A 24 -4.45 -9.26 -6.85
N PHE A 25 -4.06 -9.04 -8.11
CA PHE A 25 -2.65 -9.01 -8.50
C PHE A 25 -1.84 -8.02 -7.68
N VAL A 26 -2.33 -6.79 -7.51
CA VAL A 26 -1.62 -5.76 -6.73
C VAL A 26 -1.56 -6.13 -5.24
N ARG A 27 -2.61 -6.76 -4.70
CA ARG A 27 -2.60 -7.31 -3.33
C ARG A 27 -1.56 -8.40 -3.16
N GLY A 28 -1.53 -9.37 -4.08
CA GLY A 28 -0.54 -10.45 -4.08
C GLY A 28 0.89 -9.91 -4.17
N PHE A 29 1.11 -8.96 -5.07
CA PHE A 29 2.41 -8.30 -5.24
C PHE A 29 2.85 -7.56 -3.98
N CYS A 30 1.95 -6.80 -3.34
CA CYS A 30 2.25 -6.10 -2.10
C CYS A 30 2.49 -7.03 -0.93
N HIS A 31 1.74 -8.12 -0.83
CA HIS A 31 1.98 -9.15 0.17
C HIS A 31 3.37 -9.77 -0.01
N TRP A 32 3.73 -10.13 -1.24
CA TRP A 32 5.06 -10.66 -1.58
C TRP A 32 6.19 -9.68 -1.22
N LEU A 33 5.99 -8.38 -1.49
CA LEU A 33 6.93 -7.33 -1.09
C LEU A 33 7.01 -7.18 0.43
N HIS A 34 5.86 -7.19 1.11
CA HIS A 34 5.77 -7.05 2.57
C HIS A 34 6.53 -8.16 3.30
N GLU A 35 6.37 -9.41 2.87
CA GLU A 35 7.14 -10.55 3.41
C GLU A 35 8.67 -10.38 3.26
N ARG A 36 9.08 -9.55 2.31
CA ARG A 36 10.49 -9.29 1.97
C ARG A 36 10.93 -7.87 2.35
N ALA A 37 10.11 -7.13 3.10
CA ALA A 37 10.35 -5.72 3.41
C ALA A 37 11.70 -5.50 4.11
N GLU A 38 12.10 -6.42 4.97
CA GLU A 38 13.41 -6.40 5.65
C GLU A 38 14.59 -6.61 4.70
N TYR A 39 14.37 -7.13 3.48
CA TYR A 39 15.42 -7.47 2.52
C TYR A 39 15.41 -6.59 1.28
N LEU A 40 14.58 -5.54 1.27
CA LEU A 40 14.43 -4.64 0.13
C LEU A 40 14.73 -3.18 0.48
N ARG A 41 15.29 -2.47 -0.49
CA ARG A 41 15.53 -1.02 -0.44
C ARG A 41 15.17 -0.37 -1.75
N LEU A 42 14.76 0.90 -1.69
CA LEU A 42 14.60 1.76 -2.85
C LEU A 42 15.68 2.84 -2.76
N PRO A 43 16.79 2.77 -3.53
CA PRO A 43 17.90 3.72 -3.42
C PRO A 43 17.48 5.18 -3.50
N MET A 44 16.50 5.47 -4.37
CA MET A 44 15.96 6.83 -4.51
C MET A 44 15.36 7.40 -3.20
N LEU A 45 14.85 6.56 -2.31
CA LEU A 45 14.27 7.04 -1.03
C LEU A 45 15.34 7.34 0.00
N GLU A 46 16.44 6.60 -0.05
CA GLU A 46 17.62 6.86 0.78
C GLU A 46 18.29 8.17 0.33
N GLU A 47 18.34 8.44 -0.98
CA GLU A 47 18.83 9.70 -1.54
C GLU A 47 17.96 10.91 -1.15
N ILE A 48 16.63 10.74 -1.12
CA ILE A 48 15.70 11.80 -0.68
C ILE A 48 15.79 12.02 0.83
N GLY A 49 16.22 11.01 1.60
CA GLY A 49 16.36 11.10 3.05
C GLY A 49 15.01 11.01 3.78
N LEU A 50 14.13 10.09 3.38
CA LEU A 50 12.88 9.84 4.10
C LEU A 50 13.07 8.86 5.27
N SER A 51 12.27 9.03 6.33
CA SER A 51 12.06 8.06 7.42
C SER A 51 10.59 7.62 7.46
N ASP A 52 10.32 6.54 8.21
CA ASP A 52 8.95 6.07 8.48
C ASP A 52 8.14 5.87 7.19
N VAL A 53 8.80 5.25 6.22
CA VAL A 53 8.32 5.18 4.84
C VAL A 53 7.23 4.13 4.71
N VAL A 54 6.10 4.56 4.15
CA VAL A 54 4.99 3.72 3.71
C VAL A 54 4.95 3.69 2.18
N LEU A 55 4.98 2.49 1.61
CA LEU A 55 4.81 2.20 0.20
C LEU A 55 3.39 1.69 -0.04
N SER A 56 2.54 2.53 -0.62
CA SER A 56 1.15 2.21 -0.92
C SER A 56 0.96 1.99 -2.43
N PHE A 57 0.58 0.78 -2.82
CA PHE A 57 0.21 0.50 -4.21
C PHE A 57 -1.29 0.59 -4.41
N GLN A 58 -1.73 1.29 -5.44
CA GLN A 58 -3.13 1.36 -5.83
C GLN A 58 -3.30 0.95 -7.28
N MET A 59 -4.37 0.20 -7.56
CA MET A 59 -4.77 -0.19 -8.91
C MET A 59 -6.01 0.60 -9.32
N LYS A 60 -5.89 1.39 -10.40
CA LYS A 60 -7.04 2.00 -11.08
C LYS A 60 -7.14 1.44 -12.50
N LYS A 61 -6.57 2.16 -13.47
CA LYS A 61 -6.31 1.64 -14.82
C LYS A 61 -4.93 1.00 -14.88
N ASP A 62 -3.96 1.68 -14.29
CA ASP A 62 -2.58 1.25 -14.15
C ASP A 62 -2.21 1.25 -12.66
N VAL A 63 -1.12 0.56 -12.31
CA VAL A 63 -0.57 0.55 -10.96
C VAL A 63 0.05 1.92 -10.66
N THR A 64 -0.16 2.42 -9.45
CA THR A 64 0.54 3.61 -8.95
C THR A 64 1.14 3.28 -7.60
N LEU A 65 2.43 3.57 -7.45
CA LEU A 65 3.12 3.55 -6.17
C LEU A 65 3.04 4.95 -5.56
N VAL A 66 2.43 5.04 -4.38
CA VAL A 66 2.41 6.23 -3.55
C VAL A 66 3.35 6.00 -2.38
N ILE A 67 4.30 6.89 -2.18
CA ILE A 67 5.32 6.80 -1.15
C ILE A 67 5.07 7.95 -0.19
N THR A 68 4.83 7.63 1.07
CA THR A 68 4.71 8.62 2.14
C THR A 68 5.83 8.41 3.14
N GLY A 69 6.45 9.48 3.62
CA GLY A 69 7.45 9.40 4.68
C GLY A 69 7.76 10.76 5.28
N ALA A 70 8.34 10.77 6.47
CA ALA A 70 8.81 11.98 7.12
C ALA A 70 10.18 12.38 6.57
N SER A 71 10.45 13.68 6.44
CA SER A 71 11.78 14.13 6.05
C SER A 71 12.76 14.01 7.21
N LYS A 72 13.95 13.45 6.93
CA LYS A 72 15.11 13.56 7.83
C LYS A 72 15.86 14.88 7.68
N LEU A 73 15.46 15.73 6.72
CA LEU A 73 16.02 17.07 6.56
C LEU A 73 15.43 18.00 7.62
N ASP A 74 16.05 19.16 7.85
CA ASP A 74 15.57 20.21 8.78
C ASP A 74 14.25 20.90 8.34
N ILE A 75 13.46 20.23 7.49
CA ILE A 75 12.16 20.68 7.02
C ILE A 75 11.10 19.81 7.69
N PRO A 76 10.33 20.35 8.65
CA PRO A 76 9.26 19.59 9.27
C PRO A 76 8.15 19.30 8.25
N GLY A 77 7.77 18.03 8.13
CA GLY A 77 6.63 17.62 7.31
C GLY A 77 6.71 16.19 6.80
N GLU A 78 5.58 15.75 6.24
CA GLU A 78 5.45 14.50 5.50
C GLU A 78 5.50 14.79 4.00
N PHE A 79 6.21 13.93 3.27
CA PHE A 79 6.33 14.00 1.82
C PHE A 79 5.53 12.86 1.21
N THR A 80 4.75 13.19 0.18
CA THR A 80 4.04 12.19 -0.64
C THR A 80 4.54 12.26 -2.07
N ILE A 81 5.05 11.15 -2.57
CA ILE A 81 5.53 10.99 -3.94
C ILE A 81 4.63 9.99 -4.64
N SER A 82 4.10 10.34 -5.81
CA SER A 82 3.30 9.43 -6.64
C SER A 82 4.07 9.06 -7.90
N ILE A 83 4.25 7.76 -8.12
CA ILE A 83 4.95 7.20 -9.27
C ILE A 83 3.99 6.29 -10.03
N HIS A 84 3.74 6.59 -11.30
CA HIS A 84 2.87 5.80 -12.15
C HIS A 84 3.61 4.61 -12.76
N GLU A 85 2.88 3.55 -13.12
CA GLU A 85 3.45 2.31 -13.69
C GLU A 85 4.40 2.55 -14.87
N ARG A 86 4.08 3.52 -15.75
CA ARG A 86 4.94 3.90 -16.89
C ARG A 86 6.36 4.34 -16.49
N ASP A 87 6.52 4.81 -15.25
CA ASP A 87 7.77 5.31 -14.69
C ASP A 87 8.51 4.23 -13.86
N PHE A 88 7.89 3.07 -13.61
CA PHE A 88 8.50 1.95 -12.89
C PHE A 88 9.80 1.41 -13.49
N PRO A 89 10.06 1.47 -14.80
CA PRO A 89 11.38 1.12 -15.35
C PRO A 89 12.54 1.97 -14.80
N ARG A 90 12.24 3.13 -14.20
CA ARG A 90 13.22 4.03 -13.58
C ARG A 90 13.30 3.89 -12.05
N VAL A 91 12.40 3.14 -11.45
CA VAL A 91 12.40 2.87 -10.01
C VAL A 91 13.14 1.56 -9.76
N ASN A 92 14.32 1.65 -9.17
CA ASN A 92 15.10 0.47 -8.82
C ASN A 92 14.75 -0.02 -7.42
N ILE A 93 14.61 -1.34 -7.30
CA ILE A 93 14.55 -2.06 -6.02
C ILE A 93 15.86 -2.82 -5.85
N GLU A 94 16.49 -2.64 -4.71
CA GLU A 94 17.62 -3.44 -4.28
C GLU A 94 17.12 -4.57 -3.38
N LEU A 95 17.47 -5.80 -3.75
CA LEU A 95 17.23 -6.99 -2.97
C LEU A 95 18.54 -7.45 -2.32
N SER A 96 18.50 -7.71 -1.02
CA SER A 96 19.65 -8.15 -0.23
C SER A 96 19.40 -9.54 0.38
N SER A 97 20.47 -10.28 0.63
CA SER A 97 20.44 -11.48 1.47
C SER A 97 20.47 -11.16 2.97
N GLU A 98 20.84 -9.92 3.32
CA GLU A 98 20.93 -9.43 4.69
C GLU A 98 19.74 -8.52 5.00
N LYS A 99 19.30 -8.56 6.26
CA LYS A 99 18.21 -7.71 6.74
C LYS A 99 18.66 -6.27 6.91
N PHE A 100 17.85 -5.34 6.44
CA PHE A 100 17.94 -3.94 6.79
C PHE A 100 17.19 -3.65 8.09
N THR A 101 17.65 -2.66 8.84
CA THR A 101 17.15 -2.35 10.20
C THR A 101 15.83 -1.56 10.22
N GLN A 102 15.47 -0.91 9.12
CA GLN A 102 14.27 -0.07 9.00
C GLN A 102 13.47 -0.48 7.76
N PRO A 103 12.73 -1.60 7.80
CA PRO A 103 11.91 -2.03 6.67
C PRO A 103 10.85 -0.98 6.34
N TYR A 104 10.47 -0.88 5.08
CA TYR A 104 9.33 -0.07 4.68
C TYR A 104 8.02 -0.75 5.11
N GLU A 105 7.03 0.04 5.49
CA GLU A 105 5.67 -0.49 5.58
C GLU A 105 5.10 -0.56 4.16
N ILE A 106 4.59 -1.73 3.77
CA ILE A 106 4.10 -1.95 2.41
C ILE A 106 2.64 -2.35 2.47
N CYS A 107 1.80 -1.65 1.71
CA CYS A 107 0.37 -1.84 1.71
C CYS A 107 -0.26 -1.64 0.33
N THR A 108 -1.49 -2.12 0.18
CA THR A 108 -2.35 -1.71 -0.94
C THR A 108 -3.39 -0.72 -0.49
N LEU A 109 -3.84 0.14 -1.41
CA LEU A 109 -5.03 0.97 -1.26
C LEU A 109 -6.02 0.62 -2.36
N ASP A 110 -7.17 0.08 -1.96
CA ASP A 110 -8.28 -0.27 -2.84
C ASP A 110 -9.45 0.70 -2.67
N TYR A 111 -9.80 1.34 -3.78
CA TYR A 111 -10.91 2.28 -3.89
C TYR A 111 -12.12 1.69 -4.64
N LEU A 112 -12.07 0.42 -5.05
CA LEU A 112 -13.11 -0.24 -5.85
C LEU A 112 -14.50 -0.12 -5.24
N PHE A 113 -14.57 -0.22 -3.92
CA PHE A 113 -15.81 -0.15 -3.16
C PHE A 113 -16.03 1.21 -2.49
N SER A 114 -15.20 2.22 -2.81
CA SER A 114 -15.35 3.57 -2.29
C SER A 114 -16.73 4.12 -2.65
N GLY A 115 -17.39 4.73 -1.68
CA GLY A 115 -18.75 5.27 -1.84
C GLY A 115 -19.86 4.26 -1.57
N ARG A 116 -19.55 2.97 -1.38
CA ARG A 116 -20.57 1.97 -1.03
C ARG A 116 -20.94 2.04 0.44
N THR A 117 -22.22 1.80 0.72
CA THR A 117 -22.73 1.72 2.09
C THR A 117 -22.34 0.39 2.72
N VAL A 118 -21.88 0.47 3.95
CA VAL A 118 -21.54 -0.68 4.79
C VAL A 118 -22.16 -0.50 6.17
N ARG A 119 -22.42 -1.60 6.85
CA ARG A 119 -22.77 -1.63 8.26
C ARG A 119 -21.59 -2.18 9.06
N ILE A 120 -21.25 -1.49 10.14
CA ILE A 120 -20.21 -1.95 11.06
C ILE A 120 -20.82 -2.98 12.01
N THR A 121 -20.27 -4.19 12.06
CA THR A 121 -20.79 -5.26 12.90
C THR A 121 -20.17 -5.25 14.30
N GLU A 122 -18.90 -4.86 14.41
CA GLU A 122 -18.14 -4.85 15.67
C GLU A 122 -17.15 -3.68 15.78
N GLY A 123 -16.81 -3.29 17.01
CA GLY A 123 -15.83 -2.24 17.30
C GLY A 123 -16.44 -0.83 17.41
N GLU A 124 -15.61 0.18 17.16
CA GLU A 124 -16.05 1.59 17.19
C GLU A 124 -17.03 1.86 16.04
N GLY A 125 -18.21 2.39 16.38
CA GLY A 125 -19.30 2.60 15.40
C GLY A 125 -20.16 1.36 15.13
N ALA A 126 -20.03 0.28 15.91
CA ALA A 126 -20.84 -0.93 15.75
C ALA A 126 -22.36 -0.64 15.72
N GLY A 127 -23.05 -1.30 14.79
CA GLY A 127 -24.48 -1.12 14.52
C GLY A 127 -24.81 0.05 13.60
N GLN A 128 -23.87 0.97 13.35
CA GLN A 128 -24.09 2.12 12.48
C GLN A 128 -23.83 1.79 11.01
N ASN A 129 -24.49 2.57 10.15
CA ASN A 129 -24.17 2.60 8.73
C ASN A 129 -23.15 3.70 8.45
N GLY A 130 -22.27 3.42 7.50
CA GLY A 130 -21.33 4.38 6.96
C GLY A 130 -21.05 4.12 5.50
N THR A 131 -20.22 4.98 4.93
CA THR A 131 -19.73 4.87 3.57
C THR A 131 -18.28 4.46 3.60
N LEU A 132 -17.94 3.36 2.92
CA LEU A 132 -16.54 2.96 2.76
C LEU A 132 -15.79 4.03 1.95
N VAL A 133 -14.70 4.54 2.50
CA VAL A 133 -13.84 5.54 1.86
C VAL A 133 -12.72 4.84 1.08
N VAL A 134 -12.02 3.93 1.73
CA VAL A 134 -10.91 3.15 1.16
C VAL A 134 -10.69 1.89 1.99
N ALA A 135 -10.29 0.81 1.33
CA ALA A 135 -9.77 -0.38 1.99
C ALA A 135 -8.23 -0.40 1.82
N ALA A 136 -7.51 -0.65 2.90
CA ALA A 136 -6.06 -0.84 2.89
C ALA A 136 -5.74 -2.29 3.26
N THR A 137 -4.75 -2.91 2.62
CA THR A 137 -4.25 -4.23 3.03
C THR A 137 -2.78 -4.14 3.40
N ILE A 138 -2.44 -4.48 4.64
CA ILE A 138 -1.09 -4.46 5.20
C ILE A 138 -0.76 -5.89 5.66
N GLY A 139 0.28 -6.50 5.10
CA GLY A 139 0.68 -7.86 5.49
C GLY A 139 -0.40 -8.94 5.36
N GLY A 140 -1.40 -8.73 4.48
CA GLY A 140 -2.56 -9.62 4.32
C GLY A 140 -3.76 -9.30 5.22
N THR A 141 -3.63 -8.36 6.15
CA THR A 141 -4.74 -7.88 6.98
C THR A 141 -5.41 -6.68 6.30
N GLN A 142 -6.73 -6.74 6.11
CA GLN A 142 -7.49 -5.64 5.55
C GLN A 142 -8.03 -4.72 6.65
N GLN A 143 -7.82 -3.42 6.47
CA GLN A 143 -8.41 -2.34 7.26
C GLN A 143 -9.23 -1.43 6.37
N ASN A 144 -10.34 -0.92 6.87
CA ASN A 144 -11.31 -0.13 6.11
C ASN A 144 -11.53 1.19 6.79
N ARG A 145 -11.40 2.27 6.03
CA ARG A 145 -11.72 3.61 6.50
C ARG A 145 -13.17 3.93 6.13
N ILE A 146 -14.00 4.19 7.12
CA ILE A 146 -15.45 4.36 6.94
C ILE A 146 -15.83 5.75 7.42
N ARG A 147 -16.59 6.46 6.59
CA ARG A 147 -17.23 7.72 6.98
C ARG A 147 -18.62 7.41 7.53
N LEU A 148 -18.84 7.68 8.80
CA LEU A 148 -20.13 7.51 9.45
C LEU A 148 -21.12 8.59 9.01
N THR A 149 -22.40 8.38 9.32
CA THR A 149 -23.49 9.29 8.91
C THR A 149 -23.36 10.68 9.54
N ASP A 150 -22.73 10.78 10.71
CA ASP A 150 -22.42 12.05 11.40
C ASP A 150 -21.19 12.77 10.82
N GLY A 151 -20.54 12.18 9.80
CA GLY A 151 -19.35 12.72 9.14
C GLY A 151 -18.02 12.31 9.78
N SER A 152 -18.04 11.66 10.95
CA SER A 152 -16.83 11.13 11.58
C SER A 152 -16.24 9.97 10.77
N ILE A 153 -14.97 9.66 11.02
CA ILE A 153 -14.24 8.62 10.32
C ILE A 153 -13.68 7.62 11.31
N VAL A 154 -13.95 6.34 11.08
CA VAL A 154 -13.43 5.22 11.86
C VAL A 154 -12.62 4.28 10.95
N THR A 155 -11.68 3.56 11.55
CA THR A 155 -10.95 2.47 10.88
C THR A 155 -11.41 1.14 11.47
N VAL A 156 -11.82 0.21 10.61
CA VAL A 156 -12.45 -1.06 11.00
C VAL A 156 -11.81 -2.21 10.23
N ASP A 157 -11.54 -3.32 10.91
CA ASP A 157 -10.99 -4.53 10.28
C ASP A 157 -11.97 -5.13 9.25
N GLY A 158 -11.44 -5.82 8.23
CA GLY A 158 -12.20 -6.33 7.09
C GLY A 158 -13.33 -7.30 7.41
N ASP A 159 -13.19 -8.08 8.46
CA ASP A 159 -14.15 -9.07 8.93
C ASP A 159 -15.30 -8.47 9.77
N ARG A 160 -15.24 -7.17 10.08
CA ARG A 160 -16.21 -6.46 10.92
C ARG A 160 -17.20 -5.60 10.13
N LEU A 161 -17.42 -5.93 8.86
CA LEU A 161 -18.29 -5.19 7.95
C LEU A 161 -19.29 -6.09 7.21
N GLU A 162 -20.50 -5.57 7.06
CA GLU A 162 -21.53 -6.12 6.20
C GLU A 162 -21.88 -5.14 5.08
N TRP A 163 -22.01 -5.64 3.86
CA TRP A 163 -22.52 -4.86 2.73
C TRP A 163 -24.03 -4.70 2.85
N VAL A 164 -24.52 -3.48 2.65
CA VAL A 164 -25.96 -3.13 2.71
C VAL A 164 -26.57 -3.11 1.32
#